data_AF-A0A0N0P338-F1
#
_entry.id   AF-A0A0N0P338-F1
#
_cell.length_a   1.000
_cell.length_b   1.000
_cell.length_c   1.000
_cell.angle_alpha   90.00
_cell.angle_beta   90.00
_cell.angle_gamma   90.00
#
_symmetry.space_group_name_H-M   'P 1'
#
loop_
_entity.id
_entity.type
_entity.pdbx_description
1 polymer ?
#
loop_
_entity_poly.entity_id
_entity_poly.type
_entity_poly.pdbx_seq_one_letter_code
_entity_poly.pdbx_strand_id
1 'polypeptide(L)'
;MLHTTPLTLAASAKGYMNRVMVYAHRRRKARYLAPKAAHVRSPLANKKPEEYGNTWDPRSGVEWHNRMRHRGHFKHWPWARWTDDPIRFHQDSVCRRTVSAANAAANEGSPEWNYYAEVGRAYETPSHFPLSYTAPFIYQYTSRCWTRQDLQGYLDRIEQESGLRTIIDAAAKQDVLYSWWQRSAMEAIPLGVLQHLVLVATDIVQQNERKAFRVQQHERGVLRTREMVRYYALPHLHGPAMPVALAQPSGEYPMGKFTHMNGDVKIHPLQRPDGRYKHNMYPA
;
A
#
# COMPACT_ATOMS: atom_id res chain seq x y z
N MET A 1 -54.35 -50.94 -3.43
CA MET A 1 -53.42 -50.92 -2.29
C MET A 1 -52.16 -50.17 -2.73
N LEU A 2 -51.59 -49.42 -1.79
CA LEU A 2 -50.72 -48.26 -2.00
C LEU A 2 -49.35 -48.62 -2.60
N HIS A 3 -48.96 -47.89 -3.66
CA HIS A 3 -47.58 -47.79 -4.11
C HIS A 3 -46.84 -46.77 -3.23
N THR A 4 -45.84 -47.21 -2.50
CA THR A 4 -44.92 -46.35 -1.72
C THR A 4 -43.64 -46.14 -2.50
N THR A 5 -43.43 -44.91 -2.98
CA THR A 5 -42.14 -44.42 -3.50
C THR A 5 -41.20 -44.07 -2.34
N PRO A 6 -39.95 -44.53 -2.31
CA PRO A 6 -38.96 -44.04 -1.35
C PRO A 6 -38.42 -42.67 -1.78
N LEU A 7 -38.59 -41.68 -0.90
CA LEU A 7 -38.01 -40.34 -1.03
C LEU A 7 -36.49 -40.40 -0.82
N THR A 8 -35.76 -39.98 -1.84
CA THR A 8 -34.33 -39.66 -1.81
C THR A 8 -34.04 -38.55 -0.79
N LEU A 9 -33.17 -38.84 0.18
CA LEU A 9 -32.52 -37.86 1.06
C LEU A 9 -31.60 -36.95 0.24
N ALA A 10 -32.16 -35.88 -0.33
CA ALA A 10 -31.38 -34.74 -0.76
C ALA A 10 -30.92 -33.98 0.50
N ALA A 11 -29.64 -34.16 0.86
CA ALA A 11 -28.96 -33.34 1.85
C ALA A 11 -28.91 -31.89 1.37
N SER A 12 -29.93 -31.11 1.73
CA SER A 12 -29.92 -29.66 1.59
C SER A 12 -28.85 -29.09 2.51
N ALA A 13 -27.81 -28.52 1.88
CA ALA A 13 -26.81 -27.70 2.53
C ALA A 13 -27.45 -26.74 3.54
N LYS A 14 -26.89 -26.69 4.76
CA LYS A 14 -27.11 -25.62 5.73
C LYS A 14 -26.45 -24.34 5.19
N GLY A 15 -27.08 -23.75 4.18
CA GLY A 15 -26.76 -22.44 3.65
C GLY A 15 -27.23 -21.38 4.64
N TYR A 16 -26.29 -20.54 5.07
CA TYR A 16 -26.49 -19.25 5.71
C TYR A 16 -27.19 -18.24 4.78
N MET A 17 -28.31 -18.63 4.18
CA MET A 17 -29.10 -17.84 3.24
C MET A 17 -30.58 -18.13 3.48
N ASN A 18 -31.12 -17.60 4.60
CA ASN A 18 -32.56 -17.31 4.80
C ASN A 18 -32.83 -16.71 6.20
N ARG A 19 -32.13 -15.61 6.52
CA ARG A 19 -32.56 -14.70 7.60
C ARG A 19 -32.68 -13.26 7.10
N VAL A 20 -33.26 -13.10 5.91
CA VAL A 20 -34.00 -11.89 5.55
C VAL A 20 -35.48 -12.27 5.62
N MET A 21 -35.97 -12.49 6.85
CA MET A 21 -37.41 -12.62 7.07
C MET A 21 -37.99 -11.22 7.18
N VAL A 22 -38.56 -10.79 6.06
CA VAL A 22 -39.47 -9.66 5.91
C VAL A 22 -40.55 -9.74 6.98
N TYR A 23 -40.48 -8.89 8.01
CA TYR A 23 -41.58 -8.68 8.94
C TYR A 23 -42.39 -7.47 8.50
N ALA A 24 -43.23 -7.68 7.49
CA ALA A 24 -44.33 -6.80 7.15
C ALA A 24 -45.65 -7.58 7.28
N HIS A 25 -46.21 -7.66 8.51
CA HIS A 25 -47.66 -7.51 8.77
C HIS A 25 -48.03 -7.88 10.22
N ARG A 26 -48.29 -6.88 11.07
CA ARG A 26 -49.53 -6.73 11.84
C ARG A 26 -49.57 -5.33 12.47
N ARG A 27 -50.67 -4.63 12.19
CA ARG A 27 -50.89 -3.19 12.38
C ARG A 27 -51.17 -2.81 13.84
N ARG A 28 -50.83 -1.55 14.14
CA ARG A 28 -51.21 -0.67 15.28
C ARG A 28 -50.42 -0.88 16.59
N LYS A 29 -49.52 0.08 16.86
CA LYS A 29 -48.78 0.37 18.12
C LYS A 29 -47.52 -0.46 18.45
N ALA A 30 -46.86 -1.09 17.48
CA ALA A 30 -45.46 -1.46 17.65
C ALA A 30 -44.57 -0.29 17.22
N ARG A 31 -44.12 0.54 18.17
CA ARG A 31 -42.97 1.44 17.92
C ARG A 31 -41.83 0.56 17.41
N TYR A 32 -41.14 0.98 16.35
CA TYR A 32 -39.90 0.34 15.90
C TYR A 32 -38.94 0.27 17.10
N LEU A 33 -38.85 -0.91 17.72
CA LEU A 33 -37.87 -1.19 18.76
C LEU A 33 -36.60 -1.58 18.02
N ALA A 34 -35.68 -0.63 17.89
CA ALA A 34 -34.32 -0.95 17.44
C ALA A 34 -33.80 -2.13 18.28
N PRO A 35 -33.10 -3.10 17.68
CA PRO A 35 -32.61 -4.28 18.40
C PRO A 35 -31.73 -3.83 19.58
N LYS A 36 -32.29 -3.90 20.80
CA LYS A 36 -31.61 -3.54 22.04
C LYS A 36 -30.67 -4.69 22.41
N ALA A 37 -29.39 -4.38 22.63
CA ALA A 37 -28.33 -5.22 23.20
C ALA A 37 -27.46 -6.09 22.27
N ALA A 38 -27.98 -6.84 21.29
CA ALA A 38 -27.14 -7.80 20.53
C ALA A 38 -26.01 -7.14 19.69
N HIS A 39 -26.22 -5.92 19.19
CA HIS A 39 -25.22 -5.18 18.42
C HIS A 39 -24.35 -4.24 19.26
N VAL A 40 -24.56 -4.11 20.57
CA VAL A 40 -23.84 -3.13 21.40
C VAL A 40 -22.43 -3.62 21.77
N ARG A 41 -22.23 -4.95 21.86
CA ARG A 41 -20.95 -5.61 22.17
C ARG A 41 -20.30 -6.26 20.95
N SER A 42 -20.89 -6.11 19.77
CA SER A 42 -20.29 -6.63 18.55
C SER A 42 -19.02 -5.86 18.21
N PRO A 43 -17.95 -6.52 17.73
CA PRO A 43 -16.77 -5.84 17.19
C PRO A 43 -17.07 -4.87 16.04
N LEU A 44 -18.21 -5.05 15.37
CA LEU A 44 -18.67 -4.24 14.24
C LEU A 44 -19.46 -2.99 14.66
N ALA A 45 -19.76 -2.85 15.96
CA ALA A 45 -20.60 -1.77 16.47
C ALA A 45 -19.96 -0.39 16.23
N ASN A 46 -20.77 0.55 15.76
CA ASN A 46 -20.39 1.97 15.53
C ASN A 46 -19.15 2.20 14.62
N LYS A 47 -18.75 1.19 13.84
CA LYS A 47 -17.69 1.30 12.83
C LYS A 47 -18.27 1.47 11.43
N LYS A 48 -17.51 2.15 10.55
CA LYS A 48 -17.79 2.09 9.11
C LYS A 48 -17.36 0.72 8.56
N PRO A 49 -17.99 0.21 7.49
CA PRO A 49 -17.63 -1.10 6.93
C PRO A 49 -16.15 -1.27 6.58
N GLU A 50 -15.50 -0.21 6.11
CA GLU A 50 -14.06 -0.18 5.80
C GLU A 50 -13.17 -0.45 7.04
N GLU A 51 -13.64 -0.08 8.23
CA GLU A 51 -12.89 -0.24 9.49
C GLU A 51 -13.14 -1.59 10.17
N TYR A 52 -13.98 -2.47 9.61
CA TYR A 52 -14.33 -3.75 10.23
C TYR A 52 -13.13 -4.72 10.34
N GLY A 53 -12.14 -4.59 9.45
CA GLY A 53 -10.90 -5.37 9.54
C GLY A 53 -10.08 -5.06 10.78
N ASN A 54 -10.26 -3.88 11.38
CA ASN A 54 -9.59 -3.49 12.61
C ASN A 54 -10.33 -4.12 13.80
N THR A 55 -9.84 -5.22 14.34
CA THR A 55 -10.43 -5.86 15.53
C THR A 55 -9.84 -5.34 16.83
N TRP A 56 -8.69 -4.66 16.77
CA TRP A 56 -7.91 -4.19 17.90
C TRP A 56 -8.49 -2.92 18.58
N ASP A 57 -9.33 -2.15 17.88
CA ASP A 57 -9.98 -0.92 18.38
C ASP A 57 -11.52 -1.04 18.40
N PRO A 58 -12.12 -1.89 19.26
CA PRO A 58 -13.56 -2.04 19.29
C PRO A 58 -14.26 -0.72 19.69
N ARG A 59 -15.11 -0.17 18.80
CA ARG A 59 -15.96 1.02 19.08
C ARG A 59 -17.32 0.65 19.66
N SER A 60 -17.35 -0.45 20.43
CA SER A 60 -18.53 -0.94 21.13
C SER A 60 -18.85 -0.09 22.36
N GLY A 61 -20.07 -0.23 22.89
CA GLY A 61 -20.50 0.43 24.12
C GLY A 61 -21.33 1.70 23.92
N VAL A 62 -22.01 2.09 25.01
CA VAL A 62 -22.99 3.19 25.03
C VAL A 62 -22.32 4.55 24.83
N GLU A 63 -21.11 4.72 25.34
CA GLU A 63 -20.38 5.97 25.20
C GLU A 63 -20.01 6.26 23.73
N TRP A 64 -19.42 5.28 23.03
CA TRP A 64 -19.14 5.38 21.60
C TRP A 64 -20.39 5.61 20.76
N HIS A 65 -21.50 4.95 21.13
CA HIS A 65 -22.79 5.21 20.50
C HIS A 65 -23.24 6.67 20.66
N ASN A 66 -23.09 7.24 21.86
CA ASN A 66 -23.47 8.62 22.14
C ASN A 66 -22.51 9.64 21.50
N ARG A 67 -21.20 9.34 21.44
CA ARG A 67 -20.19 10.14 20.73
C ARG A 67 -20.52 10.23 19.24
N MET A 68 -20.75 9.10 18.58
CA MET A 68 -21.05 9.04 17.14
C MET A 68 -22.41 9.66 16.78
N ARG A 69 -23.36 9.68 17.72
CA ARG A 69 -24.66 10.35 17.55
C ARG A 69 -24.73 11.75 18.14
N HIS A 70 -23.62 12.29 18.64
CA HIS A 70 -23.53 13.62 19.27
C HIS A 70 -24.60 13.87 20.34
N ARG A 71 -24.76 12.92 21.28
CA ARG A 71 -25.78 12.97 22.35
C ARG A 71 -25.19 13.37 23.70
N GLY A 72 -26.00 14.07 24.51
CA GLY A 72 -25.66 14.44 25.88
C GLY A 72 -24.36 15.24 25.96
N HIS A 73 -23.43 14.77 26.78
CA HIS A 73 -22.11 15.39 26.98
C HIS A 73 -21.24 15.45 25.70
N PHE A 74 -21.55 14.67 24.66
CA PHE A 74 -20.78 14.62 23.40
C PHE A 74 -21.40 15.43 22.26
N LYS A 75 -22.31 16.36 22.55
CA LYS A 75 -22.99 17.19 21.53
C LYS A 75 -22.05 17.86 20.53
N HIS A 76 -20.85 18.25 20.97
CA HIS A 76 -19.84 18.92 20.12
C HIS A 76 -18.57 18.09 19.89
N TRP A 77 -18.67 16.76 19.97
CA TRP A 77 -17.55 15.86 19.68
C TRP A 77 -17.01 16.01 18.23
N PRO A 78 -15.71 15.81 17.97
CA PRO A 78 -14.62 15.85 18.94
C PRO A 78 -14.33 17.29 19.40
N TRP A 79 -13.80 17.44 20.61
CA TRP A 79 -13.51 18.76 21.20
C TRP A 79 -12.25 19.42 20.64
N ALA A 80 -11.29 18.62 20.18
CA ALA A 80 -10.17 19.07 19.36
C ALA A 80 -10.38 18.54 17.94
N ARG A 81 -10.29 19.44 16.95
CA ARG A 81 -10.59 19.15 15.55
C ARG A 81 -9.41 19.53 14.67
N TRP A 82 -9.41 19.04 13.43
CA TRP A 82 -8.36 19.32 12.45
C TRP A 82 -8.11 20.81 12.19
N THR A 83 -9.14 21.64 12.37
CA THR A 83 -9.09 23.08 12.19
C THR A 83 -8.64 23.82 13.45
N ASP A 84 -8.14 23.14 14.47
CA ASP A 84 -7.58 23.78 15.66
C ASP A 84 -6.05 23.65 15.56
N ASP A 85 -5.35 24.75 15.25
CA ASP A 85 -3.88 24.84 15.28
C ASP A 85 -3.45 25.50 16.59
N PRO A 86 -3.08 24.73 17.64
CA PRO A 86 -2.66 25.29 18.91
C PRO A 86 -1.23 25.86 18.88
N ILE A 87 -0.48 25.66 17.80
CA ILE A 87 0.91 26.11 17.68
C ILE A 87 0.93 27.53 17.11
N ARG A 88 0.22 27.75 16.01
CA ARG A 88 0.22 29.05 15.30
C ARG A 88 -1.07 29.83 15.44
N PHE A 89 -2.13 29.24 16.00
CA PHE A 89 -3.43 29.88 16.15
C PHE A 89 -3.97 30.44 14.81
N HIS A 90 -3.69 29.75 13.70
CA HIS A 90 -4.04 30.17 12.33
C HIS A 90 -3.47 31.54 11.91
N GLN A 91 -2.34 31.94 12.49
CA GLN A 91 -1.63 33.15 12.11
C GLN A 91 -0.38 32.80 11.29
N ASP A 92 -0.12 33.61 10.26
CA ASP A 92 1.09 33.48 9.45
C ASP A 92 2.32 33.86 10.30
N SER A 93 3.32 32.97 10.32
CA SER A 93 4.56 33.12 11.10
C SER A 93 5.57 34.09 10.48
N VAL A 94 5.19 34.80 9.39
CA VAL A 94 6.08 35.62 8.58
C VAL A 94 6.58 36.84 9.35
N CYS A 95 7.91 36.97 9.45
CA CYS A 95 8.53 38.12 10.10
C CYS A 95 8.48 39.36 9.18
N ARG A 96 7.46 40.20 9.38
CA ARG A 96 7.32 41.51 8.69
C ARG A 96 8.07 42.65 9.38
N ARG A 97 8.78 42.37 10.48
CA ARG A 97 9.52 43.36 11.28
C ARG A 97 10.97 43.50 10.79
N THR A 98 11.16 43.81 9.52
CA THR A 98 12.48 44.10 8.95
C THR A 98 12.86 45.55 9.18
N VAL A 99 14.16 45.83 9.37
CA VAL A 99 14.68 47.20 9.60
C VAL A 99 14.46 48.10 8.36
N SER A 100 14.53 47.51 7.17
CA SER A 100 14.24 48.18 5.91
C SER A 100 12.98 47.60 5.27
N ALA A 101 12.09 48.47 4.82
CA ALA A 101 10.89 48.12 4.06
C ALA A 101 11.23 47.47 2.70
N ALA A 102 12.40 47.78 2.13
CA ALA A 102 12.86 47.15 0.87
C ALA A 102 13.15 45.64 1.04
N ASN A 103 13.44 45.19 2.27
CA ASN A 103 13.78 43.80 2.57
C ASN A 103 12.63 43.02 3.21
N ALA A 104 11.41 43.58 3.24
CA ALA A 104 10.26 42.96 3.92
C ALA A 104 9.91 41.55 3.39
N ALA A 105 10.21 41.26 2.12
CA ALA A 105 9.98 39.97 1.50
C ALA A 105 11.14 38.96 1.62
N ALA A 106 12.29 39.35 2.21
CA ALA A 106 13.50 38.54 2.21
C ALA A 106 13.36 37.23 3.02
N ASN A 107 12.45 37.21 4.00
CA ASN A 107 12.20 36.07 4.88
C ASN A 107 10.90 35.31 4.55
N GLU A 108 10.23 35.65 3.44
CA GLU A 108 9.03 34.92 3.03
C GLU A 108 9.40 33.55 2.46
N GLY A 109 8.50 32.57 2.61
CA GLY A 109 8.68 31.22 2.08
C GLY A 109 9.75 30.38 2.78
N SER A 110 10.09 30.71 4.03
CA SER A 110 10.85 29.78 4.90
C SER A 110 9.97 28.60 5.28
N PRO A 111 10.43 27.35 5.15
CA PRO A 111 9.63 26.19 5.51
C PRO A 111 9.42 26.10 7.02
N GLU A 112 8.17 25.85 7.43
CA GLU A 112 7.82 25.67 8.84
C GLU A 112 8.04 24.23 9.33
N TRP A 113 8.01 23.28 8.40
CA TRP A 113 8.31 21.85 8.61
C TRP A 113 8.75 21.22 7.28
N ASN A 114 9.01 19.91 7.26
CA ASN A 114 9.54 19.24 6.07
C ASN A 114 8.45 18.82 5.08
N TYR A 115 7.79 19.81 4.42
CA TYR A 115 6.64 19.63 3.52
C TYR A 115 6.71 18.44 2.55
N TYR A 116 7.92 18.04 2.14
CA TYR A 116 8.15 16.97 1.20
C TYR A 116 8.04 15.59 1.86
N ALA A 117 8.66 15.43 3.03
CA ALA A 117 8.68 14.16 3.75
C ALA A 117 7.31 13.76 4.31
N GLU A 118 6.50 14.69 4.83
CA GLU A 118 5.17 14.29 5.36
C GLU A 118 4.16 14.02 4.26
N VAL A 119 4.24 14.73 3.12
CA VAL A 119 3.33 14.50 1.99
C VAL A 119 3.72 13.24 1.23
N GLY A 120 5.01 12.94 1.12
CA GLY A 120 5.50 11.73 0.43
C GLY A 120 5.11 11.71 -1.05
N ARG A 121 5.12 12.87 -1.70
CA ARG A 121 4.74 12.99 -3.12
C ARG A 121 5.68 12.14 -3.97
N ALA A 122 5.12 11.43 -4.95
CA ALA A 122 5.95 10.69 -5.89
C ALA A 122 6.62 11.64 -6.89
N TYR A 123 7.95 11.76 -6.82
CA TYR A 123 8.74 12.44 -7.83
C TYR A 123 9.10 11.46 -8.96
N GLU A 124 8.90 11.89 -10.20
CA GLU A 124 9.39 11.20 -11.42
C GLU A 124 10.74 11.79 -11.86
N THR A 125 11.55 12.22 -10.89
CA THR A 125 12.80 12.96 -11.13
C THR A 125 13.98 12.13 -10.65
N PRO A 126 14.85 11.65 -11.56
CA PRO A 126 16.09 10.98 -11.21
C PRO A 126 17.06 11.91 -10.46
N SER A 127 17.85 11.37 -9.54
CA SER A 127 18.75 12.18 -8.68
C SER A 127 19.89 12.88 -9.44
N HIS A 128 20.21 12.45 -10.65
CA HIS A 128 21.25 13.05 -11.49
C HIS A 128 20.75 14.24 -12.33
N PHE A 129 19.46 14.58 -12.25
CA PHE A 129 18.89 15.70 -12.99
C PHE A 129 19.35 17.05 -12.40
N PRO A 130 19.29 18.14 -13.20
CA PRO A 130 19.66 19.47 -12.74
C PRO A 130 18.65 20.03 -11.73
N LEU A 131 19.09 21.05 -10.98
CA LEU A 131 18.30 21.62 -9.87
C LEU A 131 16.99 22.26 -10.31
N SER A 132 16.94 22.79 -11.54
CA SER A 132 15.75 23.41 -12.13
C SER A 132 14.51 22.50 -12.15
N TYR A 133 14.70 21.18 -12.17
CA TYR A 133 13.61 20.20 -12.09
C TYR A 133 12.90 20.18 -10.73
N THR A 134 13.49 20.78 -9.70
CA THR A 134 12.88 20.89 -8.37
C THR A 134 11.89 22.06 -8.24
N ALA A 135 11.98 23.05 -9.13
CA ALA A 135 11.14 24.25 -9.12
C ALA A 135 9.62 23.98 -9.02
N PRO A 136 9.04 22.99 -9.75
CA PRO A 136 7.60 22.72 -9.66
C PRO A 136 7.17 22.20 -8.29
N PHE A 137 8.06 21.53 -7.55
CA PHE A 137 7.76 21.01 -6.22
C PHE A 137 7.88 22.10 -5.16
N ILE A 138 8.89 22.98 -5.28
CA ILE A 138 9.05 24.14 -4.40
C ILE A 138 7.88 25.11 -4.58
N TYR A 139 7.48 25.37 -5.82
CA TYR A 139 6.40 26.30 -6.16
C TYR A 139 5.07 25.95 -5.47
N GLN A 140 4.76 24.67 -5.25
CA GLN A 140 3.50 24.26 -4.62
C GLN A 140 3.31 24.80 -3.20
N TYR A 141 4.40 24.99 -2.47
CA TYR A 141 4.36 25.49 -1.09
C TYR A 141 4.70 26.98 -0.99
N THR A 142 5.24 27.56 -2.07
CA THR A 142 5.81 28.92 -2.07
C THR A 142 5.17 29.84 -3.12
N SER A 143 4.05 29.44 -3.73
CA SER A 143 3.42 30.17 -4.84
C SER A 143 2.96 31.60 -4.50
N ARG A 144 2.80 31.91 -3.21
CA ARG A 144 2.51 33.28 -2.75
C ARG A 144 3.74 34.17 -2.71
N CYS A 145 4.93 33.58 -2.65
CA CYS A 145 6.20 34.27 -2.48
C CYS A 145 6.93 34.43 -3.83
N TRP A 146 7.01 33.35 -4.63
CA TRP A 146 7.77 33.33 -5.88
C TRP A 146 6.98 32.68 -7.01
N THR A 147 7.16 33.19 -8.23
CA THR A 147 6.65 32.51 -9.42
C THR A 147 7.55 31.32 -9.78
N ARG A 148 7.04 30.43 -10.62
CA ARG A 148 7.83 29.30 -11.13
C ARG A 148 9.05 29.76 -11.93
N GLN A 149 8.96 30.88 -12.65
CA GLN A 149 10.07 31.44 -13.42
C GLN A 149 11.15 32.00 -12.50
N ASP A 150 10.76 32.70 -11.43
CA ASP A 150 11.70 33.20 -10.42
C ASP A 150 12.48 32.04 -9.78
N LEU A 151 11.76 30.98 -9.38
CA LEU A 151 12.37 29.79 -8.80
C LEU A 151 13.34 29.11 -9.77
N GLN A 152 12.99 29.01 -11.05
CA GLN A 152 13.92 28.49 -12.06
C GLN A 152 15.17 29.36 -12.17
N GLY A 153 15.02 30.70 -12.24
CA GLY A 153 16.14 31.62 -12.28
C GLY A 153 17.07 31.50 -11.05
N TYR A 154 16.50 31.37 -9.85
CA TYR A 154 17.29 31.14 -8.64
C TYR A 154 18.04 29.80 -8.70
N LEU A 155 17.36 28.72 -9.09
CA LEU A 155 17.96 27.38 -9.16
C LEU A 155 19.07 27.28 -10.23
N ASP A 156 18.87 27.91 -11.39
CA ASP A 156 19.88 27.98 -12.45
C ASP A 156 21.11 28.76 -11.98
N ARG A 157 20.90 29.84 -11.22
CA ARG A 157 21.99 30.62 -10.62
C ARG A 157 22.75 29.82 -9.57
N ILE A 158 22.05 29.06 -8.72
CA ILE A 158 22.69 28.13 -7.77
C ILE A 158 23.55 27.12 -8.53
N GLU A 159 23.01 26.50 -9.58
CA GLU A 159 23.72 25.51 -10.38
C GLU A 159 25.00 26.08 -11.01
N GLN A 160 24.95 27.31 -11.53
CA GLN A 160 26.09 27.97 -12.18
C GLN A 160 27.15 28.46 -11.19
N GLU A 161 26.73 29.09 -10.09
CA GLU A 161 27.64 29.81 -9.18
C GLU A 161 28.13 28.94 -8.01
N SER A 162 27.35 27.96 -7.54
CA SER A 162 27.77 27.09 -6.43
C SER A 162 28.59 25.88 -6.88
N GLY A 163 28.53 25.54 -8.18
CA GLY A 163 29.14 24.33 -8.75
C GLY A 163 28.39 23.03 -8.42
N LEU A 164 27.29 23.09 -7.65
CA LEU A 164 26.42 21.94 -7.37
C LEU A 164 25.34 21.84 -8.44
N ARG A 165 25.58 21.02 -9.47
CA ARG A 165 24.71 20.98 -10.65
C ARG A 165 23.54 20.02 -10.52
N THR A 166 23.72 18.94 -9.77
CA THR A 166 22.72 17.86 -9.70
C THR A 166 21.97 17.87 -8.38
N ILE A 167 20.76 17.31 -8.40
CA ILE A 167 19.94 17.14 -7.19
C ILE A 167 20.68 16.32 -6.13
N ILE A 168 21.41 15.27 -6.53
CA ILE A 168 22.20 14.46 -5.60
C ILE A 168 23.35 15.26 -4.97
N ASP A 169 24.00 16.16 -5.72
CA ASP A 169 25.04 17.04 -5.16
C ASP A 169 24.45 17.98 -4.10
N ALA A 170 23.31 18.60 -4.38
CA ALA A 170 22.63 19.49 -3.44
C ALA A 170 22.17 18.74 -2.17
N ALA A 171 21.72 17.50 -2.31
CA ALA A 171 21.33 16.66 -1.17
C ALA A 171 22.53 16.24 -0.30
N ALA A 172 23.67 15.90 -0.93
CA ALA A 172 24.85 15.37 -0.25
C ALA A 172 25.75 16.46 0.35
N LYS A 173 25.80 17.65 -0.27
CA LYS A 173 26.74 18.72 0.10
C LYS A 173 26.02 19.97 0.62
N GLN A 174 25.10 19.78 1.56
CA GLN A 174 24.30 20.86 2.14
C GLN A 174 25.19 21.94 2.77
N ASP A 175 26.21 21.56 3.54
CA ASP A 175 27.12 22.50 4.19
C ASP A 175 27.86 23.40 3.18
N VAL A 176 28.25 22.83 2.04
CA VAL A 176 28.89 23.58 0.93
C VAL A 176 27.90 24.57 0.33
N LEU A 177 26.65 24.16 0.13
CA LEU A 177 25.59 25.02 -0.40
C LEU A 177 25.29 26.20 0.54
N TYR A 178 25.13 25.95 1.84
CA TYR A 178 24.87 27.00 2.84
C TYR A 178 26.07 27.95 3.01
N SER A 179 27.30 27.42 3.04
CA SER A 179 28.50 28.25 3.16
C SER A 179 28.75 29.11 1.92
N TRP A 180 28.48 28.60 0.72
CA TRP A 180 28.49 29.39 -0.51
C TRP A 180 27.44 30.51 -0.48
N TRP A 181 26.20 30.17 -0.09
CA TRP A 181 25.11 31.14 -0.01
C TRP A 181 25.45 32.30 0.94
N GLN A 182 25.93 32.00 2.15
CA GLN A 182 26.34 33.01 3.13
C GLN A 182 27.44 33.95 2.61
N ARG A 183 28.37 33.43 1.81
CA ARG A 183 29.53 34.20 1.33
C ARG A 183 29.23 35.02 0.07
N SER A 184 28.37 34.52 -0.82
CA SER A 184 28.33 35.01 -2.20
C SER A 184 26.93 35.31 -2.73
N ALA A 185 25.86 34.75 -2.13
CA ALA A 185 24.52 34.80 -2.72
C ALA A 185 23.41 35.28 -1.76
N MET A 186 23.76 35.70 -0.55
CA MET A 186 22.81 36.10 0.49
C MET A 186 21.88 37.24 0.05
N GLU A 187 22.36 38.17 -0.78
CA GLU A 187 21.56 39.29 -1.31
C GLU A 187 20.74 38.92 -2.56
N ALA A 188 21.12 37.84 -3.25
CA ALA A 188 20.57 37.47 -4.55
C ALA A 188 19.52 36.36 -4.45
N ILE A 189 19.65 35.45 -3.49
CA ILE A 189 18.82 34.24 -3.39
C ILE A 189 18.21 34.21 -2.00
N PRO A 190 16.87 34.16 -1.87
CA PRO A 190 16.22 34.04 -0.57
C PRO A 190 16.61 32.74 0.15
N LEU A 191 16.86 32.82 1.47
CA LEU A 191 17.21 31.65 2.28
C LEU A 191 16.15 30.54 2.20
N GLY A 192 14.87 30.92 2.14
CA GLY A 192 13.75 29.97 2.01
C GLY A 192 13.88 29.07 0.78
N VAL A 193 14.31 29.62 -0.37
CA VAL A 193 14.54 28.85 -1.60
C VAL A 193 15.62 27.77 -1.36
N LEU A 194 16.71 28.14 -0.68
CA LEU A 194 17.80 27.21 -0.35
C LEU A 194 17.33 26.08 0.58
N GLN A 195 16.57 26.43 1.62
CA GLN A 195 16.00 25.47 2.56
C GLN A 195 15.03 24.51 1.86
N HIS A 196 14.13 25.03 1.03
CA HIS A 196 13.22 24.22 0.23
C HIS A 196 13.96 23.30 -0.75
N LEU A 197 15.03 23.79 -1.40
CA LEU A 197 15.87 23.01 -2.30
C LEU A 197 16.52 21.83 -1.57
N VAL A 198 17.11 22.07 -0.39
CA VAL A 198 17.75 21.02 0.39
C VAL A 198 16.76 19.93 0.79
N LEU A 199 15.58 20.32 1.30
CA LEU A 199 14.56 19.39 1.74
C LEU A 199 14.00 18.56 0.58
N VAL A 200 13.69 19.18 -0.57
CA VAL A 200 13.16 18.43 -1.73
C VAL A 200 14.24 17.56 -2.36
N ALA A 201 15.49 18.03 -2.44
CA ALA A 201 16.57 17.25 -3.02
C ALA A 201 16.86 15.99 -2.19
N THR A 202 16.91 16.12 -0.86
CA THR A 202 17.08 14.96 0.03
C THR A 202 15.93 13.97 -0.10
N ASP A 203 14.68 14.44 -0.15
CA ASP A 203 13.52 13.57 -0.30
C ASP A 203 13.51 12.85 -1.67
N ILE A 204 13.85 13.54 -2.76
CA ILE A 204 14.01 12.93 -4.10
C ILE A 204 15.07 11.81 -4.07
N VAL A 205 16.24 12.08 -3.50
CA VAL A 205 17.33 11.08 -3.41
C VAL A 205 16.87 9.86 -2.61
N GLN A 206 16.29 10.07 -1.42
CA GLN A 206 15.78 8.99 -0.59
C GLN A 206 14.67 8.19 -1.29
N GLN A 207 13.76 8.85 -2.02
CA GLN A 207 12.72 8.15 -2.76
C GLN A 207 13.33 7.27 -3.87
N ASN A 208 14.33 7.76 -4.59
CA ASN A 208 15.01 7.01 -5.65
C ASN A 208 15.79 5.81 -5.09
N GLU A 209 16.45 5.97 -3.94
CA GLU A 209 17.08 4.86 -3.21
C GLU A 209 16.06 3.78 -2.81
N ARG A 210 14.91 4.19 -2.26
CA ARG A 210 13.81 3.26 -1.90
C ARG A 210 13.28 2.53 -3.14
N LYS A 211 13.16 3.20 -4.29
CA LYS A 211 12.75 2.58 -5.56
C LYS A 211 13.79 1.57 -6.04
N ALA A 212 15.08 1.93 -6.06
CA ALA A 212 16.15 1.03 -6.47
C ALA A 212 16.23 -0.21 -5.58
N PHE A 213 16.16 -0.01 -4.25
CA PHE A 213 16.12 -1.10 -3.28
C PHE A 213 14.90 -2.01 -3.47
N ARG A 214 13.73 -1.44 -3.78
CA ARG A 214 12.52 -2.23 -4.07
C ARG A 214 12.70 -3.14 -5.29
N VAL A 215 13.34 -2.65 -6.35
CA VAL A 215 13.62 -3.46 -7.55
C VAL A 215 14.56 -4.62 -7.21
N GLN A 216 15.66 -4.34 -6.50
CA GLN A 216 16.59 -5.38 -6.03
C GLN A 216 15.91 -6.41 -5.11
N GLN A 217 14.99 -5.97 -4.25
CA GLN A 217 14.22 -6.88 -3.41
C GLN A 217 13.28 -7.79 -4.21
N HIS A 218 12.68 -7.28 -5.28
CA HIS A 218 11.80 -8.05 -6.15
C HIS A 218 12.56 -9.21 -6.83
N GLU A 219 13.75 -8.93 -7.35
CA GLU A 219 14.65 -9.93 -7.93
C GLU A 219 15.08 -11.00 -6.90
N ARG A 220 15.16 -10.61 -5.62
CA ARG A 220 15.44 -11.52 -4.49
C ARG A 220 14.19 -12.27 -3.96
N GLY A 221 13.08 -12.23 -4.69
CA GLY A 221 11.85 -12.98 -4.36
C GLY A 221 10.92 -12.30 -3.35
N VAL A 222 11.16 -11.03 -3.00
CA VAL A 222 10.22 -10.26 -2.16
C VAL A 222 9.20 -9.56 -3.07
N LEU A 223 8.08 -10.21 -3.29
CA LEU A 223 7.03 -9.72 -4.19
C LEU A 223 6.00 -8.87 -3.41
N ARG A 224 5.80 -7.62 -3.84
CA ARG A 224 4.84 -6.67 -3.23
C ARG A 224 4.04 -5.91 -4.28
N THR A 225 2.75 -5.68 -4.04
CA THR A 225 1.85 -4.92 -4.91
C THR A 225 2.23 -3.44 -4.96
N ARG A 226 1.56 -2.64 -5.79
CA ARG A 226 1.75 -1.17 -5.82
C ARG A 226 1.51 -0.52 -4.45
N GLU A 227 0.56 -1.07 -3.68
CA GLU A 227 0.21 -0.69 -2.31
C GLU A 227 1.18 -1.26 -1.24
N MET A 228 2.29 -1.89 -1.66
CA MET A 228 3.31 -2.49 -0.80
C MET A 228 2.87 -3.70 0.01
N VAL A 229 1.71 -4.29 -0.30
CA VAL A 229 1.23 -5.54 0.31
C VAL A 229 1.98 -6.72 -0.30
N ARG A 230 2.47 -7.65 0.53
CA ARG A 230 3.14 -8.87 0.03
C ARG A 230 2.15 -9.76 -0.73
N TYR A 231 2.60 -10.29 -1.85
CA TYR A 231 1.93 -11.39 -2.55
C TYR A 231 2.92 -12.51 -2.80
N TYR A 232 2.42 -13.70 -3.13
CA TYR A 232 3.25 -14.86 -3.40
C TYR A 232 2.97 -15.37 -4.80
N ALA A 233 4.01 -15.64 -5.56
CA ALA A 233 3.95 -16.22 -6.89
C ALA A 233 5.11 -17.21 -7.07
N LEU A 234 4.91 -18.20 -7.94
CA LEU A 234 5.98 -19.10 -8.32
C LEU A 234 7.06 -18.35 -9.09
N PRO A 235 8.35 -18.67 -8.89
CA PRO A 235 9.43 -18.10 -9.69
C PRO A 235 9.34 -18.60 -11.14
N HIS A 236 10.01 -17.89 -12.05
CA HIS A 236 10.16 -18.35 -13.42
C HIS A 236 10.92 -19.67 -13.50
N LEU A 237 10.53 -20.53 -14.44
CA LEU A 237 11.19 -21.81 -14.69
C LEU A 237 12.45 -21.58 -15.53
N HIS A 238 13.59 -22.05 -15.02
CA HIS A 238 14.86 -22.12 -15.75
C HIS A 238 15.22 -23.55 -16.21
N GLY A 239 14.31 -24.50 -16.06
CA GLY A 239 14.53 -25.92 -16.34
C GLY A 239 13.22 -26.69 -16.54
N PRO A 240 13.23 -28.03 -16.44
CA PRO A 240 12.02 -28.84 -16.60
C PRO A 240 11.01 -28.51 -15.51
N ALA A 241 9.73 -28.40 -15.89
CA ALA A 241 8.65 -28.05 -14.96
C ALA A 241 8.43 -29.10 -13.86
N MET A 242 8.69 -30.37 -14.17
CA MET A 242 8.61 -31.48 -13.23
C MET A 242 10.01 -31.97 -12.86
N PRO A 243 10.26 -32.34 -11.58
CA PRO A 243 11.55 -32.83 -11.15
C PRO A 243 11.82 -34.21 -11.76
N VAL A 244 12.88 -34.32 -12.58
CA VAL A 244 13.33 -35.60 -13.17
C VAL A 244 14.43 -36.22 -12.33
N ALA A 245 15.56 -35.53 -12.15
CA ALA A 245 16.67 -36.02 -11.33
C ALA A 245 16.36 -36.00 -9.83
N LEU A 246 15.42 -35.15 -9.41
CA LEU A 246 14.93 -35.03 -8.03
C LEU A 246 13.53 -35.63 -7.86
N ALA A 247 13.13 -36.54 -8.76
CA ALA A 247 11.87 -37.25 -8.65
C ALA A 247 11.80 -37.96 -7.30
N GLN A 248 10.73 -37.69 -6.56
CA GLN A 248 10.47 -38.38 -5.30
C GLN A 248 10.05 -39.84 -5.59
N PRO A 249 10.37 -40.80 -4.71
CA PRO A 249 9.82 -42.15 -4.84
C PRO A 249 8.29 -42.06 -4.83
N SER A 250 7.62 -42.83 -5.70
CA SER A 250 6.16 -42.78 -5.85
C SER A 250 5.39 -43.11 -4.57
N GLY A 251 6.02 -43.80 -3.62
CA GLY A 251 5.40 -44.29 -2.39
C GLY A 251 4.56 -45.56 -2.57
N GLU A 252 4.27 -45.93 -3.82
CA GLU A 252 3.61 -47.19 -4.17
C GLU A 252 4.62 -48.35 -4.16
N TYR A 253 4.21 -49.52 -3.66
CA TYR A 253 5.04 -50.72 -3.78
C TYR A 253 5.19 -51.07 -5.27
N PRO A 254 6.42 -51.14 -5.82
CA PRO A 254 6.65 -51.16 -7.26
C PRO A 254 6.40 -52.54 -7.85
N MET A 255 5.14 -53.02 -7.79
CA MET A 255 4.72 -54.20 -8.53
C MET A 255 4.72 -53.88 -10.01
N GLY A 256 5.64 -54.49 -10.74
CA GLY A 256 5.70 -54.37 -12.19
C GLY A 256 4.40 -54.85 -12.81
N LYS A 257 3.86 -54.06 -13.76
CA LYS A 257 2.63 -54.40 -14.49
C LYS A 257 2.67 -55.81 -15.13
N PHE A 258 3.85 -56.31 -15.48
CA PHE A 258 4.04 -57.66 -16.02
C PHE A 258 4.51 -58.69 -14.99
N THR A 259 5.02 -58.27 -13.81
CA THR A 259 5.41 -59.21 -12.74
C THR A 259 4.18 -59.70 -11.98
N HIS A 260 3.15 -58.86 -11.87
CA HIS A 260 1.88 -59.22 -11.26
C HIS A 260 0.73 -58.72 -12.16
N MET A 261 0.31 -59.57 -13.10
CA MET A 261 -0.71 -59.25 -14.11
C MET A 261 -2.12 -59.27 -13.52
N ASN A 262 -2.44 -58.30 -12.64
CA ASN A 262 -3.74 -58.15 -11.97
C ASN A 262 -4.59 -56.97 -12.48
N GLY A 263 -4.39 -56.54 -13.73
CA GLY A 263 -5.11 -55.40 -14.30
C GLY A 263 -5.06 -55.35 -15.82
N ASP A 264 -5.38 -54.19 -16.38
CA ASP A 264 -5.57 -53.95 -17.81
C ASP A 264 -4.22 -53.85 -18.55
N VAL A 265 -3.51 -54.98 -18.64
CA VAL A 265 -2.25 -55.11 -19.36
C VAL A 265 -2.55 -55.47 -20.82
N LYS A 266 -2.40 -54.50 -21.71
CA LYS A 266 -2.60 -54.70 -23.15
C LYS A 266 -1.45 -55.48 -23.77
N ILE A 267 -1.60 -56.80 -23.87
CA ILE A 267 -0.70 -57.69 -24.59
C ILE A 267 -1.37 -58.14 -25.89
N HIS A 268 -0.70 -57.97 -27.02
CA HIS A 268 -1.23 -58.43 -28.30
C HIS A 268 -1.44 -59.96 -28.25
N PRO A 269 -2.56 -60.52 -28.76
CA PRO A 269 -2.85 -61.96 -28.63
C PRO A 269 -1.74 -62.88 -29.15
N LEU A 270 -1.02 -62.48 -30.20
CA LEU A 270 0.14 -63.19 -30.76
C LEU A 270 1.31 -63.34 -29.76
N GLN A 271 1.44 -62.45 -28.79
CA GLN A 271 2.57 -62.35 -27.87
C GLN A 271 2.20 -62.82 -26.44
N ARG A 272 1.13 -63.62 -26.31
CA ARG A 272 0.60 -64.02 -25.00
C ARG A 272 1.62 -64.85 -24.19
N PRO A 273 2.05 -64.38 -23.00
CA PRO A 273 3.03 -65.08 -22.17
C PRO A 273 2.41 -66.20 -21.31
N ASP A 274 3.25 -66.90 -20.54
CA ASP A 274 2.90 -67.80 -19.42
C ASP A 274 1.98 -68.99 -19.74
N GLY A 275 1.99 -69.45 -20.99
CA GLY A 275 1.32 -70.66 -21.44
C GLY A 275 2.17 -71.93 -21.43
N ARG A 276 3.30 -71.99 -20.70
CA ARG A 276 4.32 -73.07 -20.84
C ARG A 276 3.75 -74.49 -20.73
N TYR A 277 2.78 -74.70 -19.84
CA TYR A 277 2.10 -75.98 -19.65
C TYR A 277 0.68 -76.01 -20.27
N LYS A 278 0.41 -75.09 -21.22
CA LYS A 278 -0.86 -74.93 -21.95
C LYS A 278 -0.53 -74.69 -23.44
N HIS A 279 -0.96 -73.57 -23.99
CA HIS A 279 -0.86 -73.25 -25.42
C HIS A 279 0.57 -72.94 -25.90
N ASN A 280 1.51 -72.63 -25.01
CA ASN A 280 2.92 -72.37 -25.37
C ASN A 280 3.82 -73.60 -25.11
N MET A 281 3.27 -74.77 -24.75
CA MET A 281 4.03 -76.01 -24.62
C MET A 281 4.54 -76.52 -25.98
N TYR A 282 3.78 -76.22 -27.04
CA TYR A 282 4.10 -76.50 -28.43
C TYR A 282 4.14 -75.17 -29.19
N PRO A 283 5.25 -74.42 -29.11
CA PRO A 283 5.40 -73.23 -29.94
C PRO A 283 5.43 -73.64 -31.43
N ALA A 284 4.93 -72.74 -32.28
CA ALA A 284 4.98 -72.90 -33.74
C ALA A 284 6.43 -72.88 -34.27
#